data_AF-A0A2V5P670-F1
#
_entry.id   AF-A0A2V5P670-F1
#
_cell.length_a   1.000
_cell.length_b   1.000
_cell.length_c   1.000
_cell.angle_alpha   90.00
_cell.angle_beta   90.00
_cell.angle_gamma   90.00
#
_symmetry.space_group_name_H-M   'P 1'
#
loop_
_entity.id
_entity.type
_entity.pdbx_description
1 polymer ?
#
loop_
_entity_poly.entity_id
_entity_poly.type
_entity_poly.pdbx_seq_one_letter_code
_entity_poly.pdbx_strand_id
1 'polypeptide(L)' 'ATEEEFKQAFADCETGAMPPFGNLYGMDVYVAQSLTDNEEIAFNAGSHTEVIRMGYKDFERLVQPKVVSFTT' A
#
# COMPACT_ATOMS: atom_id res chain seq x y z
N ALA A 1 4.68 -12.73 8.45
CA ALA A 1 5.96 -12.02 8.48
C ALA A 1 6.18 -11.47 9.88
N THR A 2 7.40 -11.56 10.40
CA THR A 2 7.80 -10.92 11.67
C THR A 2 8.08 -9.44 11.43
N GLU A 3 8.09 -8.64 12.49
CA GLU A 3 8.38 -7.20 12.41
C GLU A 3 9.78 -6.90 11.83
N GLU A 4 10.76 -7.78 12.10
CA GLU A 4 12.12 -7.67 11.56
C GLU A 4 12.18 -7.89 10.04
N GLU A 5 11.39 -8.83 9.51
CA GLU A 5 11.27 -9.05 8.06
C GLU A 5 10.70 -7.81 7.35
N PHE A 6 9.78 -7.08 7.98
CA PHE A 6 9.27 -5.81 7.46
C PHE A 6 10.32 -4.69 7.47
N LYS A 7 11.10 -4.56 8.54
CA LYS A 7 12.19 -3.55 8.62
C LYS A 7 13.23 -3.74 7.52
N GLN A 8 13.56 -4.99 7.19
CA GLN A 8 14.53 -5.28 6.12
C GLN A 8 13.94 -5.06 4.72
N ALA A 9 12.66 -5.37 4.53
CA ALA A 9 11.97 -5.18 3.26
C ALA A 9 11.68 -3.70 2.95
N PHE A 10 11.46 -2.88 3.97
CA PHE A 10 11.12 -1.47 3.86
C PHE A 10 12.15 -0.60 4.60
N ALA A 11 13.41 -0.70 4.19
CA ALA A 11 14.55 -0.10 4.89
C ALA A 11 14.42 1.44 5.08
N ASP A 12 13.64 2.11 4.24
CA ASP A 12 13.44 3.56 4.25
C ASP A 12 12.14 4.00 4.97
N CYS A 13 11.37 3.08 5.58
CA CYS A 13 10.10 3.38 6.23
C CYS A 13 10.12 3.06 7.72
N GLU A 14 9.44 3.90 8.52
CA GLU A 14 9.09 3.54 9.88
C GLU A 14 8.18 2.30 9.86
N THR A 15 8.43 1.37 10.78
CA THR A 15 7.67 0.13 10.87
C THR A 15 6.22 0.43 11.23
N GLY A 16 5.28 -0.06 10.41
CA GLY A 16 3.85 0.24 10.52
C GLY A 16 3.41 1.48 9.73
N ALA A 17 4.32 2.21 9.10
CA ALA A 17 4.02 3.35 8.23
C ALA A 17 4.31 3.08 6.75
N MET A 18 4.59 1.83 6.37
CA MET A 18 4.92 1.46 5.00
C MET A 18 3.78 1.81 4.03
N PRO A 19 4.08 2.52 2.93
CA PRO A 19 3.08 2.83 1.92
C PRO A 19 2.64 1.55 1.17
N PRO A 20 1.43 1.54 0.58
CA PRO A 20 0.88 0.43 -0.21
C PRO A 20 1.54 0.33 -1.61
N PHE A 21 2.83 0.65 -1.70
CA PHE A 21 3.67 0.63 -2.90
C PHE A 21 4.67 -0.52 -2.83
N GLY A 22 4.17 -1.73 -2.60
CA GLY A 22 4.99 -2.95 -2.56
C GLY A 22 5.77 -3.18 -3.86
N ASN A 23 5.27 -2.66 -4.99
CA ASN A 23 5.94 -2.70 -6.29
C ASN A 23 7.33 -2.02 -6.28
N LEU A 24 7.54 -0.99 -5.44
CA LEU A 24 8.86 -0.36 -5.28
C LEU A 24 9.89 -1.30 -4.62
N TYR A 25 9.40 -2.32 -3.92
CA TYR A 25 10.20 -3.31 -3.18
C TYR A 25 10.12 -4.71 -3.83
N GLY A 26 9.64 -4.81 -5.08
CA GLY A 26 9.50 -6.08 -5.79
C GLY A 26 8.44 -7.02 -5.22
N MET A 27 7.49 -6.49 -4.45
CA MET A 27 6.40 -7.24 -3.83
C MET A 27 5.10 -7.06 -4.60
N ASP A 28 4.34 -8.15 -4.73
CA ASP A 28 2.97 -8.10 -5.22
C ASP A 28 2.09 -7.27 -4.26
N VAL A 29 1.27 -6.38 -4.83
CA VAL A 29 0.28 -5.61 -4.07
C VAL A 29 -1.11 -6.18 -4.31
N TYR A 30 -1.86 -6.36 -3.23
CA TYR A 30 -3.23 -6.86 -3.26
C TYR A 30 -4.17 -5.79 -2.71
N VAL A 31 -5.30 -5.60 -3.37
CA VAL A 31 -6.31 -4.59 -2.98
C VAL A 31 -7.68 -5.25 -2.89
N ALA A 32 -8.43 -4.90 -1.84
CA ALA A 32 -9.82 -5.32 -1.71
C ALA A 32 -10.68 -4.68 -2.81
N GLN A 33 -11.58 -5.46 -3.42
CA GLN A 33 -12.48 -4.96 -4.46
C GLN A 33 -13.29 -3.72 -4.02
N SER A 34 -13.70 -3.63 -2.75
CA SER A 34 -14.41 -2.44 -2.25
C SER A 34 -13.58 -1.14 -2.32
N LEU A 35 -12.25 -1.24 -2.40
CA LEU A 35 -11.39 -0.07 -2.53
C LEU A 35 -11.38 0.48 -3.96
N THR A 36 -11.71 -0.34 -4.97
CA THR A 36 -11.72 0.08 -6.38
C THR A 36 -12.87 1.03 -6.71
N ASP A 37 -13.91 1.02 -5.87
CA ASP A 37 -15.09 1.86 -6.03
C ASP A 37 -14.88 3.30 -5.50
N ASN A 38 -13.77 3.55 -4.79
CA ASN A 38 -13.46 4.86 -4.23
C ASN A 38 -12.75 5.76 -5.25
N GLU A 39 -13.11 7.05 -5.28
CA GLU A 39 -12.43 8.03 -6.13
C GLU A 39 -11.00 8.32 -5.65
N GLU A 40 -10.80 8.38 -4.32
CA GLU A 40 -9.51 8.65 -3.68
C GLU A 40 -9.18 7.58 -2.63
N ILE A 41 -7.88 7.39 -2.41
CA ILE A 41 -7.34 6.62 -1.28
C ILE A 41 -6.37 7.48 -0.45
N ALA A 42 -6.27 7.16 0.83
CA ALA A 42 -5.34 7.76 1.77
C ALA A 42 -4.49 6.68 2.43
N PHE A 43 -3.17 6.88 2.52
CA PHE A 43 -2.26 5.92 3.13
C PHE A 43 -1.02 6.61 3.72
N ASN A 44 -0.32 5.90 4.61
CA ASN A 44 0.88 6.40 5.28
C ASN A 44 2.07 6.49 4.31
N ALA A 45 2.86 7.55 4.42
CA ALA A 45 3.95 7.87 3.49
C ALA A 45 5.35 7.51 4.02
N GLY A 46 5.47 6.42 4.79
CA GLY A 46 6.75 6.01 5.40
C GLY A 46 7.01 6.59 6.79
N SER A 47 6.14 7.48 7.30
CA SER A 47 6.13 7.94 8.70
C SER A 47 4.72 7.92 9.29
N HIS A 48 4.61 7.89 10.63
CA HIS A 48 3.31 7.92 11.30
C HIS A 48 2.59 9.27 11.21
N THR A 49 3.27 10.31 10.74
CA THR A 49 2.77 11.68 10.71
C THR A 49 2.36 12.15 9.32
N GLU A 50 2.75 11.40 8.28
CA GLU A 50 2.55 11.82 6.89
C GLU A 50 1.59 10.88 6.18
N VAL A 51 0.56 11.47 5.57
CA VAL A 51 -0.46 10.77 4.81
C VAL A 51 -0.49 11.33 3.40
N ILE A 52 -0.42 10.45 2.41
CA ILE A 52 -0.65 10.80 1.00
C ILE A 52 -2.11 10.52 0.69
N ARG A 53 -2.77 11.48 0.03
CA ARG A 53 -4.07 11.32 -0.61
C ARG A 53 -3.90 11.42 -2.11
N MET A 54 -4.45 10.45 -2.84
CA MET A 54 -4.41 10.45 -4.30
C MET A 54 -5.61 9.71 -4.89
N GLY A 55 -5.88 9.95 -6.17
CA GLY A 55 -6.92 9.22 -6.89
C GLY A 55 -6.61 7.72 -6.96
N TYR A 56 -7.62 6.87 -6.72
CA TYR A 56 -7.44 5.41 -6.80
C TYR A 56 -6.94 4.97 -8.18
N LYS A 57 -7.44 5.58 -9.25
CA LYS A 57 -7.03 5.28 -10.63
C LYS A 57 -5.55 5.56 -10.89
N ASP A 58 -4.99 6.59 -10.25
CA ASP A 58 -3.55 6.86 -10.36
C ASP A 58 -2.74 5.83 -9.58
N PHE A 59 -3.21 5.45 -8.40
CA PHE A 59 -2.60 4.37 -7.63
C PHE A 59 -2.61 3.04 -8.41
N GLU A 60 -3.76 2.65 -8.96
CA GLU A 60 -3.92 1.43 -9.76
C GLU A 60 -2.96 1.42 -10.96
N ARG A 61 -2.84 2.55 -11.67
CA ARG A 61 -1.94 2.70 -12.81
C ARG A 61 -0.46 2.57 -12.43
N LEU A 62 -0.06 3.08 -11.27
CA LEU A 62 1.34 3.08 -10.81
C LEU A 62 1.75 1.75 -10.18
N VAL A 63 0.85 1.13 -9.42
CA VAL A 63 1.14 -0.03 -8.59
C VAL A 63 0.75 -1.34 -9.26
N GLN A 64 -0.23 -1.31 -10.18
CA GLN A 64 -0.80 -2.48 -10.83
C GLN A 64 -1.20 -3.58 -9.84
N PRO A 65 -2.04 -3.27 -8.83
CA PRO A 65 -2.39 -4.21 -7.78
C PRO A 65 -3.27 -5.36 -8.31
N LYS A 66 -3.17 -6.52 -7.65
CA LYS A 66 -4.10 -7.64 -7.84
C LYS A 66 -5.36 -7.39 -7.00
N VAL A 67 -6.48 -7.13 -7.67
CA VAL A 67 -7.77 -6.96 -6.99
C VAL A 67 -8.28 -8.32 -6.51
N VAL A 68 -8.59 -8.40 -5.23
CA VAL A 68 -9.07 -9.61 -4.55
C VAL A 68 -10.36 -9.32 -3.80
N SER A 69 -11.30 -10.26 -3.85
CA SER A 69 -12.53 -10.20 -3.08
C SER A 69 -12.30 -10.93 -1.75
N PHE A 70 -12.26 -10.17 -0.66
CA PHE A 70 -12.25 -10.73 0.69
C PHE A 70 -13.68 -10.78 1.20
N THR A 71 -14.21 -11.99 1.40
CA THR A 71 -15.45 -12.21 2.13
C THR A 71 -15.10 -12.38 3.61
N THR A 72 -15.67 -11.55 4.47
CA THR A 72 -15.66 -11.76 5.93
C THR A 72 -16.66 -12.83 6.32
#